data_AF-A0AA51GVA2-F1
#
_entry.id   AF-A0AA51GVA2-F1
#
_cell.length_a   1.000
_cell.length_b   1.000
_cell.length_c   1.000
_cell.angle_alpha   90.00
_cell.angle_beta   90.00
_cell.angle_gamma   90.00
#
_symmetry.space_group_name_H-M   'P 1'
#
loop_
_entity.id
_entity.type
_entity.pdbx_description
1 polymer ?
#
loop_
_entity_poly.entity_id
_entity_poly.type
_entity_poly.pdbx_seq_one_letter_code
_entity_poly.pdbx_strand_id
1 'polypeptide(L)'
;MSYEQWKDEISNFECIDVRHLQGNFFHGLQKRAADLGKGCGLTIIQTFEPWPLYGSMEALGFEYFTEQVNDKEFHAHFYRVQEVGTADIAPFRPLALLNYPMIDEKLGQIAADFWDLTWNDEKRALPYEIRLLLSLANAVGAGRMRQATRELVKAYIHGLNSAALDDVFELLAWNQGIGYFSSEIGPSQLFQAYKLIKTREKSGKQRSEIEQELLEKFGEKNPEVKVQ
;
A
#
# COMPACT_ATOMS: atom_id res chain seq x y z
N MET A 1 -16.71 14.74 5.74
CA MET A 1 -17.36 15.36 6.91
C MET A 1 -16.25 15.93 7.78
N SER A 2 -16.55 16.87 8.67
CA SER A 2 -15.53 17.42 9.58
C SER A 2 -15.54 16.59 10.87
N TYR A 3 -14.38 16.42 11.52
CA TYR A 3 -14.25 15.78 12.85
C TYR A 3 -15.29 16.31 13.86
N GLU A 4 -15.57 17.61 13.82
CA GLU A 4 -16.56 18.26 14.69
C GLU A 4 -17.98 17.67 14.58
N GLN A 5 -18.29 16.97 13.48
CA GLN A 5 -19.61 16.42 13.22
C GLN A 5 -19.82 15.02 13.81
N TRP A 6 -18.75 14.33 14.24
CA TRP A 6 -18.84 12.95 14.74
C TRP A 6 -17.99 12.68 15.99
N LYS A 7 -17.26 13.66 16.52
CA LYS A 7 -16.45 13.49 17.75
C LYS A 7 -17.23 12.93 18.94
N ASP A 8 -18.50 13.29 19.07
CA ASP A 8 -19.37 12.82 20.17
C ASP A 8 -19.75 11.34 20.01
N GLU A 9 -19.62 10.77 18.81
CA GLU A 9 -19.86 9.36 18.54
C GLU A 9 -18.69 8.46 18.97
N ILE A 10 -17.52 9.03 19.27
CA ILE A 10 -16.31 8.26 19.63
C ILE A 10 -16.56 7.36 20.85
N SER A 11 -17.40 7.78 21.80
CA SER A 11 -17.75 6.95 22.96
C SER A 11 -18.49 5.67 22.60
N ASN A 12 -19.09 5.60 21.41
CA ASN A 12 -19.81 4.44 20.89
C ASN A 12 -18.92 3.52 20.06
N PHE A 13 -17.67 3.90 19.78
CA PHE A 13 -16.78 3.14 18.92
C PHE A 13 -16.21 1.93 19.64
N GLU A 14 -16.07 0.82 18.91
CA GLU A 14 -15.31 -0.32 19.40
C GLU A 14 -13.84 0.09 19.57
N CYS A 15 -13.29 -0.07 20.77
CA CYS A 15 -11.88 0.22 21.04
C CYS A 15 -11.04 -1.05 20.92
N ILE A 16 -10.04 -1.00 20.03
CA ILE A 16 -9.15 -2.11 19.71
C ILE A 16 -7.72 -1.68 20.05
N ASP A 17 -7.18 -2.21 21.15
CA ASP A 17 -5.78 -2.00 21.51
C ASP A 17 -4.88 -2.97 20.74
N VAL A 18 -4.06 -2.41 19.85
CA VAL A 18 -3.15 -3.19 18.98
C VAL A 18 -1.70 -3.16 19.46
N ARG A 19 -1.38 -2.47 20.57
CA ARG A 19 0.00 -2.31 21.08
C ARG A 19 0.67 -3.63 21.46
N HIS A 20 -0.12 -4.65 21.79
CA HIS A 20 0.34 -5.97 22.18
C HIS A 20 0.01 -7.07 21.17
N LEU A 21 -0.68 -6.72 20.07
CA LEU A 21 -1.06 -7.70 19.07
C LEU A 21 0.14 -8.07 18.20
N GLN A 22 0.32 -9.38 18.01
CA GLN A 22 1.41 -9.95 17.23
C GLN A 22 0.89 -10.48 15.89
N GLY A 23 1.67 -10.31 14.82
CA GLY A 23 1.33 -10.79 13.47
C GLY A 23 0.38 -9.86 12.69
N ASN A 24 -0.23 -10.37 11.62
CA ASN A 24 -1.07 -9.60 10.69
C ASN A 24 -2.46 -9.25 11.29
N PHE A 25 -2.49 -8.49 12.40
CA PHE A 25 -3.71 -8.01 13.06
C PHE A 25 -4.56 -7.16 12.12
N PHE A 26 -3.92 -6.53 11.15
CA PHE A 26 -4.56 -5.65 10.18
C PHE A 26 -5.60 -6.37 9.32
N HIS A 27 -5.38 -7.62 8.93
CA HIS A 27 -6.41 -8.39 8.22
C HIS A 27 -7.66 -8.62 9.09
N GLY A 28 -7.49 -8.80 10.40
CA GLY A 28 -8.60 -8.87 11.35
C GLY A 28 -9.34 -7.53 11.46
N LEU A 29 -8.58 -6.43 11.53
CA LEU A 29 -9.10 -5.07 11.56
C LEU A 29 -9.90 -4.74 10.29
N GLN A 30 -9.38 -5.07 9.11
CA GLN A 30 -10.08 -4.84 7.83
C GLN A 30 -11.41 -5.57 7.76
N LYS A 31 -11.48 -6.81 8.25
CA LYS A 31 -12.75 -7.55 8.30
C LYS A 31 -13.76 -6.87 9.20
N ARG A 32 -13.35 -6.48 10.42
CA ARG A 32 -14.21 -5.73 11.35
C ARG A 32 -14.68 -4.42 10.73
N ALA A 33 -13.77 -3.65 10.14
CA ALA A 33 -14.08 -2.39 9.47
C ALA A 33 -15.03 -2.57 8.28
N ALA A 34 -14.90 -3.67 7.52
CA ALA A 34 -15.78 -3.99 6.40
C ALA A 34 -17.22 -4.27 6.86
N ASP A 35 -17.39 -4.89 8.03
CA ASP A 35 -18.70 -5.21 8.62
C ASP A 35 -19.41 -4.00 9.23
N LEU A 36 -18.72 -2.86 9.41
CA LEU A 36 -19.31 -1.64 9.94
C LEU A 36 -20.11 -0.87 8.89
N GLY A 37 -21.37 -0.58 9.24
CA GLY A 37 -22.26 0.27 8.45
C GLY A 37 -21.88 1.76 8.53
N LYS A 38 -22.45 2.55 7.62
CA LYS A 38 -22.34 4.02 7.66
C LYS A 38 -22.83 4.55 9.01
N GLY A 39 -22.07 5.47 9.61
CA GLY A 39 -22.38 6.03 10.92
C GLY A 39 -21.79 5.25 12.10
N CYS A 40 -21.12 4.12 11.85
CA CYS A 40 -20.37 3.40 12.88
C CYS A 40 -18.87 3.73 12.81
N GLY A 41 -18.13 3.40 13.87
CA GLY A 41 -16.69 3.65 13.92
C GLY A 41 -15.94 2.71 14.85
N LEU A 42 -14.62 2.82 14.80
CA LEU A 42 -13.68 2.08 15.64
C LEU A 42 -12.55 3.01 16.10
N THR A 43 -12.02 2.72 17.29
CA THR A 43 -10.84 3.37 17.85
C THR A 43 -9.70 2.37 17.90
N ILE A 44 -8.54 2.74 17.36
CA ILE A 44 -7.34 1.91 17.38
C ILE A 44 -6.33 2.56 18.32
N ILE A 45 -5.90 1.83 19.35
CA ILE A 45 -4.84 2.28 20.25
C ILE A 45 -3.51 1.69 19.78
N GLN A 46 -2.53 2.55 19.50
CA GLN A 46 -1.19 2.17 19.05
C GLN A 46 -0.11 2.98 19.79
N THR A 47 1.10 2.44 19.86
CA THR A 47 2.25 3.08 20.53
C THR A 47 2.84 4.25 19.73
N PHE A 48 2.55 4.30 18.44
CA PHE A 48 3.02 5.30 17.48
C PHE A 48 1.89 5.69 16.53
N GLU A 49 2.07 6.80 15.84
CA GLU A 49 1.12 7.24 14.84
C GLU A 49 0.95 6.21 13.71
N PRO A 50 -0.26 5.66 13.48
CA PRO A 50 -0.43 4.54 12.58
C PRO A 50 -0.62 4.97 11.12
N TRP A 51 0.33 5.74 10.56
CA TRP A 51 0.31 6.24 9.17
C TRP A 51 -0.13 5.20 8.12
N PRO A 52 0.34 3.93 8.15
CA PRO A 52 -0.08 2.91 7.17
C PRO A 52 -1.58 2.61 7.17
N LEU A 53 -2.29 2.88 8.27
CA LEU A 53 -3.71 2.56 8.42
C LEU A 53 -4.60 3.58 7.71
N TYR A 54 -4.25 4.87 7.74
CA TYR A 54 -5.11 5.96 7.30
C TYR A 54 -5.62 5.77 5.87
N GLY A 55 -4.72 5.64 4.91
CA GLY A 55 -5.12 5.44 3.51
C GLY A 55 -5.82 4.10 3.25
N SER A 56 -5.65 3.11 4.14
CA SER A 56 -6.35 1.83 4.02
C SER A 56 -7.80 1.92 4.53
N MET A 57 -8.01 2.68 5.60
CA MET A 57 -9.33 2.95 6.18
C MET A 57 -10.11 3.95 5.31
N GLU A 58 -9.44 4.94 4.74
CA GLU A 58 -10.03 5.87 3.76
C GLU A 58 -10.58 5.14 2.54
N ALA A 59 -9.82 4.17 2.00
CA ALA A 59 -10.31 3.32 0.91
C ALA A 59 -11.57 2.54 1.34
N LEU A 60 -11.68 2.12 2.60
CA LEU A 60 -12.88 1.50 3.16
C LEU A 60 -14.01 2.50 3.48
N GLY A 61 -13.85 3.78 3.12
CA GLY A 61 -14.87 4.81 3.31
C GLY A 61 -14.94 5.39 4.72
N PHE A 62 -13.83 5.32 5.46
CA PHE A 62 -13.70 5.95 6.76
C PHE A 62 -12.99 7.30 6.65
N GLU A 63 -13.45 8.27 7.42
CA GLU A 63 -12.64 9.42 7.81
C GLU A 63 -11.97 9.12 9.15
N TYR A 64 -10.89 9.82 9.47
CA TYR A 64 -10.16 9.59 10.71
C TYR A 64 -9.79 10.87 11.44
N PHE A 65 -9.61 10.73 12.75
CA PHE A 65 -8.98 11.71 13.62
C PHE A 65 -8.05 10.95 14.55
N THR A 66 -6.85 11.48 14.76
CA THR A 66 -5.87 10.86 15.65
C THR A 66 -5.49 11.85 16.73
N GLU A 67 -5.54 11.39 17.98
CA GLU A 67 -4.99 12.10 19.12
C GLU A 67 -3.78 11.37 19.67
N GLN A 68 -2.76 12.13 20.05
CA GLN A 68 -1.64 11.63 20.84
C GLN A 68 -1.96 11.86 22.32
N VAL A 69 -2.27 10.78 23.03
CA VAL A 69 -2.60 10.81 24.46
C VAL A 69 -1.33 10.99 25.31
N ASN A 70 -0.24 10.32 24.91
CA ASN A 70 1.10 10.52 25.46
C ASN A 70 2.18 10.05 24.47
N ASP A 71 3.45 10.09 24.87
CA ASP A 71 4.60 9.70 24.04
C ASP A 71 4.54 8.26 23.48
N LYS A 72 3.72 7.38 24.05
CA LYS A 72 3.57 5.97 23.70
C LYS A 72 2.13 5.55 23.50
N GLU A 73 1.23 6.50 23.26
CA GLU A 73 -0.18 6.20 23.13
C GLU A 73 -0.85 7.15 22.16
N PHE A 74 -1.30 6.59 21.04
CA PHE A 74 -2.06 7.23 19.98
C PHE A 74 -3.41 6.55 19.89
N HIS A 75 -4.48 7.35 19.84
CA HIS A 75 -5.83 6.87 19.59
C HIS A 75 -6.22 7.36 18.19
N ALA A 76 -6.29 6.43 17.24
CA ALA A 76 -6.77 6.70 15.89
C ALA A 76 -8.24 6.29 15.79
N HIS A 77 -9.13 7.28 15.70
CA HIS A 77 -10.57 7.10 15.57
C HIS A 77 -10.95 7.10 14.09
N PHE A 78 -11.69 6.08 13.65
CA PHE A 78 -12.17 5.96 12.28
C PHE A 78 -13.70 5.95 12.27
N TYR A 79 -14.31 6.83 11.48
CA TYR A 79 -15.75 6.97 11.34
C TYR A 79 -16.20 6.71 9.90
N ARG A 80 -17.17 5.80 9.73
CA ARG A 80 -17.66 5.36 8.41
C ARG A 80 -18.59 6.41 7.80
N VAL A 81 -18.10 7.14 6.80
CA VAL A 81 -18.86 8.23 6.16
C VAL A 81 -19.61 7.81 4.91
N GLN A 82 -19.19 6.71 4.28
CA GLN A 82 -19.80 6.15 3.08
C GLN A 82 -19.94 4.63 3.18
N GLU A 83 -21.05 4.10 2.65
CA GLU A 83 -21.14 2.68 2.36
C GLU A 83 -20.19 2.35 1.21
N VAL A 84 -19.44 1.27 1.36
CA VAL A 84 -18.56 0.79 0.29
C VAL A 84 -19.14 -0.49 -0.26
N GLY A 85 -19.60 -0.45 -1.51
CA GLY A 85 -19.47 -1.60 -2.40
C GLY A 85 -18.00 -1.76 -2.75
N THR A 86 -17.47 -3.00 -2.71
CA THR A 86 -16.07 -3.40 -3.00
C THR A 86 -15.12 -2.23 -3.29
N ALA A 87 -14.53 -1.62 -2.25
CA ALA A 87 -13.58 -0.54 -2.46
C ALA A 87 -12.34 -1.06 -3.18
N ASP A 88 -11.85 -0.25 -4.12
CA ASP A 88 -10.49 -0.34 -4.63
C ASP A 88 -9.53 0.03 -3.51
N ILE A 89 -9.13 -0.97 -2.73
CA ILE A 89 -8.05 -0.85 -1.78
C ILE A 89 -6.77 -0.63 -2.58
N ALA A 90 -6.18 0.56 -2.44
CA ALA A 90 -4.88 0.85 -3.04
C ALA A 90 -3.89 -0.27 -2.64
N PRO A 91 -3.31 -0.99 -3.61
CA PRO A 91 -2.59 -2.22 -3.33
C PRO A 91 -1.21 -1.94 -2.74
N PHE A 92 -0.67 -2.94 -2.03
CA PHE A 92 0.72 -2.93 -1.54
C PHE A 92 1.03 -1.87 -0.49
N ARG A 93 0.05 -1.48 0.32
CA ARG A 93 0.25 -0.63 1.50
C ARG A 93 1.38 -1.19 2.37
N PRO A 94 2.17 -0.34 3.06
CA PRO A 94 3.37 -0.74 3.80
C PRO A 94 3.04 -1.40 5.15
N LEU A 95 2.03 -2.27 5.19
CA LEU A 95 1.43 -2.77 6.43
C LEU A 95 2.40 -3.61 7.26
N ALA A 96 3.44 -4.17 6.63
CA ALA A 96 4.53 -4.86 7.32
C ALA A 96 5.26 -3.96 8.34
N LEU A 97 5.23 -2.63 8.18
CA LEU A 97 5.82 -1.70 9.16
C LEU A 97 5.12 -1.76 10.52
N LEU A 98 3.84 -2.15 10.55
CA LEU A 98 3.08 -2.30 11.79
C LEU A 98 3.56 -3.48 12.65
N ASN A 99 4.39 -4.37 12.10
CA ASN A 99 4.98 -5.50 12.82
C ASN A 99 6.34 -5.15 13.45
N TYR A 100 6.97 -4.04 13.07
CA TYR A 100 8.30 -3.64 13.60
C TYR A 100 8.34 -3.38 15.11
N PRO A 101 7.26 -2.90 15.76
CA PRO A 101 7.18 -2.82 17.22
C PRO A 101 7.42 -4.15 17.94
N MET A 102 7.22 -5.29 17.27
CA MET A 102 7.57 -6.61 17.83
C MET A 102 9.07 -6.78 18.05
N ILE A 103 9.90 -6.05 17.30
CA ILE A 103 11.36 -5.99 17.47
C ILE A 103 11.70 -4.89 18.46
N ASP A 104 11.23 -3.66 18.18
CA ASP A 104 11.43 -2.48 19.02
C ASP A 104 10.40 -1.40 18.66
N GLU A 105 9.73 -0.83 19.66
CA GLU A 105 8.68 0.19 19.46
C GLU A 105 9.20 1.44 18.76
N LYS A 106 10.40 1.90 19.12
CA LYS A 106 10.99 3.11 18.55
C LYS A 106 11.41 2.86 17.10
N LEU A 107 11.90 1.68 16.78
CA LEU A 107 12.16 1.26 15.41
C LEU A 107 10.89 1.26 14.57
N GLY A 108 9.77 0.75 15.11
CA GLY A 108 8.48 0.76 14.43
C GLY A 108 8.02 2.18 14.07
N GLN A 109 8.07 3.09 15.04
CA GLN A 109 7.80 4.52 14.82
C GLN A 109 8.71 5.11 13.73
N ILE A 110 10.03 4.95 13.86
CA ILE A 110 11.00 5.50 12.90
C ILE A 110 10.74 4.97 11.48
N ALA A 111 10.43 3.69 11.35
CA ALA A 111 10.16 3.08 10.06
C ALA A 111 8.85 3.60 9.42
N ALA A 112 7.78 3.75 10.21
CA ALA A 112 6.53 4.32 9.76
C ALA A 112 6.68 5.79 9.33
N ASP A 113 7.33 6.61 10.16
CA ASP A 113 7.59 8.03 9.88
C ASP A 113 8.48 8.19 8.64
N PHE A 114 9.52 7.38 8.52
CA PHE A 114 10.40 7.41 7.36
C PHE A 114 9.65 7.07 6.08
N TRP A 115 8.75 6.10 6.12
CA TRP A 115 7.91 5.77 4.97
C TRP A 115 6.99 6.92 4.60
N ASP A 116 6.29 7.51 5.57
CA ASP A 116 5.37 8.62 5.33
C ASP A 116 6.09 9.85 4.75
N LEU A 117 7.19 10.25 5.38
CA LEU A 117 8.10 11.32 4.93
C LEU A 117 8.59 11.10 3.49
N THR A 118 8.82 9.85 3.10
CA THR A 118 9.34 9.47 1.78
C THR A 118 8.24 9.49 0.71
N TRP A 119 7.04 9.01 1.04
CA TRP A 119 6.00 8.73 0.06
C TRP A 119 4.87 9.76 0.00
N ASN A 120 4.42 10.27 1.14
CA ASN A 120 3.19 11.08 1.25
C ASN A 120 3.45 12.56 1.51
N ASP A 121 4.66 12.94 1.90
CA ASP A 121 5.02 14.34 2.17
C ASP A 121 4.71 15.24 0.95
N GLU A 122 4.02 16.36 1.19
CA GLU A 122 3.59 17.29 0.13
C GLU A 122 4.74 18.05 -0.54
N LYS A 123 5.94 18.08 0.07
CA LYS A 123 7.11 18.79 -0.48
C LYS A 123 7.76 18.10 -1.68
N ARG A 124 7.22 16.97 -2.14
CA ARG A 124 7.83 16.15 -3.20
C ARG A 124 7.69 16.85 -4.55
N ALA A 125 8.83 17.08 -5.20
CA ALA A 125 8.88 17.69 -6.53
C ALA A 125 8.55 16.70 -7.67
N LEU A 126 8.82 15.40 -7.47
CA LEU A 126 8.55 14.38 -8.47
C LEU A 126 7.13 13.82 -8.31
N PRO A 127 6.37 13.67 -9.42
CA PRO A 127 5.10 12.95 -9.41
C PRO A 127 5.23 11.55 -8.82
N TYR A 128 4.14 11.03 -8.26
CA TYR A 128 4.14 9.75 -7.54
C TYR A 128 4.59 8.59 -8.44
N GLU A 129 4.10 8.55 -9.68
CA GLU A 129 4.38 7.50 -10.66
C GLU A 129 5.87 7.50 -11.05
N ILE A 130 6.49 8.68 -11.16
CA ILE A 130 7.93 8.80 -11.45
C ILE A 130 8.76 8.27 -10.27
N ARG A 131 8.35 8.55 -9.03
CA ARG A 131 9.01 8.00 -7.84
C ARG A 131 8.88 6.47 -7.77
N LEU A 132 7.74 5.92 -8.18
CA LEU A 132 7.55 4.46 -8.30
C LEU A 132 8.48 3.85 -9.36
N LEU A 133 8.67 4.50 -10.51
CA LEU A 133 9.62 4.03 -11.54
C LEU A 133 11.06 4.03 -11.05
N LEU A 134 11.48 5.08 -10.33
CA LEU A 134 12.81 5.12 -9.70
C LEU A 134 12.97 4.01 -8.66
N SER A 135 11.93 3.77 -7.84
CA SER A 135 11.90 2.70 -6.85
C SER A 135 11.97 1.31 -7.51
N LEU A 136 11.25 1.11 -8.62
CA LEU A 136 11.29 -0.10 -9.43
C LEU A 136 12.71 -0.36 -9.94
N ALA A 137 13.32 0.63 -10.62
CA ALA A 137 14.66 0.48 -11.18
C ALA A 137 15.70 0.19 -10.09
N ASN A 138 15.62 0.90 -8.96
CA ASN A 138 16.50 0.65 -7.80
C ASN A 138 16.28 -0.75 -7.19
N ALA A 139 15.03 -1.23 -7.13
CA ALA A 139 14.73 -2.58 -6.67
C ALA A 139 15.29 -3.64 -7.61
N VAL A 140 15.23 -3.44 -8.93
CA VAL A 140 15.85 -4.34 -9.92
C VAL A 140 17.37 -4.37 -9.74
N GLY A 141 18.02 -3.21 -9.64
CA GLY A 141 19.48 -3.13 -9.44
C GLY A 141 19.95 -3.79 -8.13
N ALA A 142 19.08 -3.84 -7.12
CA ALA A 142 19.34 -4.55 -5.86
C ALA A 142 18.92 -6.03 -5.87
N GLY A 143 18.49 -6.59 -7.01
CA GLY A 143 18.00 -7.97 -7.12
C GLY A 143 16.66 -8.24 -6.42
N ARG A 144 15.94 -7.19 -5.98
CA ARG A 144 14.69 -7.30 -5.21
C ARG A 144 13.48 -7.37 -6.13
N MET A 145 13.36 -8.43 -6.93
CA MET A 145 12.31 -8.57 -7.96
C MET A 145 10.88 -8.52 -7.39
N ARG A 146 10.67 -8.99 -6.16
CA ARG A 146 9.37 -8.86 -5.48
C ARG A 146 8.98 -7.40 -5.28
N GLN A 147 9.92 -6.58 -4.79
CA GLN A 147 9.69 -5.15 -4.62
C GLN A 147 9.47 -4.48 -5.98
N ALA A 148 10.31 -4.78 -6.97
CA ALA A 148 10.17 -4.20 -8.31
C ALA A 148 8.80 -4.50 -8.92
N THR A 149 8.30 -5.73 -8.76
CA THR A 149 6.96 -6.13 -9.22
C THR A 149 5.87 -5.28 -8.54
N ARG A 150 5.95 -5.09 -7.21
CA ARG A 150 5.00 -4.23 -6.47
C ARG A 150 5.03 -2.78 -6.97
N GLU A 151 6.21 -2.23 -7.22
CA GLU A 151 6.36 -0.87 -7.76
C GLU A 151 5.75 -0.72 -9.16
N LEU A 152 5.94 -1.72 -10.04
CA LEU A 152 5.33 -1.73 -11.37
C LEU A 152 3.80 -1.75 -11.29
N VAL A 153 3.23 -2.65 -10.49
CA VAL A 153 1.77 -2.77 -10.38
C VAL A 153 1.16 -1.51 -9.77
N LYS A 154 1.79 -0.94 -8.72
CA LYS A 154 1.38 0.37 -8.19
C LYS A 154 1.41 1.45 -9.26
N ALA A 155 2.50 1.55 -10.04
CA ALA A 155 2.63 2.60 -11.03
C ALA A 155 1.52 2.50 -12.09
N TYR A 156 1.23 1.29 -12.56
CA TYR A 156 0.14 1.06 -13.50
C TYR A 156 -1.22 1.43 -12.90
N ILE A 157 -1.56 0.99 -11.70
CA ILE A 157 -2.85 1.30 -11.07
C ILE A 157 -3.01 2.82 -10.81
N HIS A 158 -1.90 3.52 -10.55
CA HIS A 158 -1.88 4.98 -10.44
C HIS A 158 -1.91 5.73 -11.79
N GLY A 159 -2.21 5.04 -12.90
CA GLY A 159 -2.45 5.69 -14.19
C GLY A 159 -1.21 5.87 -15.07
N LEU A 160 -0.06 5.27 -14.72
CA LEU A 160 1.12 5.32 -15.58
C LEU A 160 0.83 4.71 -16.97
N ASN A 161 1.17 5.43 -18.03
CA ASN A 161 1.12 4.90 -19.39
C ASN A 161 2.19 3.79 -19.55
N SER A 162 1.79 2.62 -20.10
CA SER A 162 2.70 1.48 -20.27
C SER A 162 3.91 1.79 -21.17
N ALA A 163 3.84 2.80 -22.04
CA ALA A 163 4.98 3.26 -22.82
C ALA A 163 6.17 3.69 -21.95
N ALA A 164 5.92 4.28 -20.78
CA ALA A 164 6.99 4.63 -19.84
C ALA A 164 7.68 3.37 -19.24
N LEU A 165 6.98 2.24 -19.17
CA LEU A 165 7.59 0.97 -18.78
C LEU A 165 8.51 0.44 -19.89
N ASP A 166 8.15 0.66 -21.17
CA ASP A 166 8.99 0.26 -22.30
C ASP A 166 10.38 0.90 -22.18
N ASP A 167 10.43 2.21 -21.92
CA ASP A 167 11.67 2.97 -21.68
C ASP A 167 12.47 2.40 -20.50
N VAL A 168 11.79 2.08 -19.39
CA VAL A 168 12.43 1.51 -18.20
C VAL A 168 13.03 0.14 -18.49
N PHE A 169 12.30 -0.76 -19.16
CA PHE A 169 12.82 -2.10 -19.49
C PHE A 169 13.97 -2.05 -20.50
N GLU A 170 13.97 -1.10 -21.43
CA GLU A 170 15.12 -0.85 -22.31
C GLU A 170 16.34 -0.41 -21.50
N LEU A 171 16.17 0.55 -20.58
CA LEU A 171 17.23 1.01 -19.68
C LEU A 171 17.73 -0.10 -18.73
N LEU A 172 16.86 -1.01 -18.29
CA LEU A 172 17.27 -2.16 -17.48
C LEU A 172 18.14 -3.12 -18.29
N ALA A 173 17.76 -3.43 -19.54
CA ALA A 173 18.56 -4.27 -20.43
C ALA A 173 19.93 -3.63 -20.73
N TRP A 174 19.96 -2.31 -20.94
CA TRP A 174 21.19 -1.57 -21.18
C TRP A 174 22.10 -1.53 -19.95
N ASN A 175 21.58 -1.10 -18.80
CA ASN A 175 22.40 -0.83 -17.61
C ASN A 175 22.79 -2.09 -16.83
N GLN A 176 21.98 -3.15 -16.87
CA GLN A 176 22.27 -4.43 -16.18
C GLN A 176 22.90 -5.46 -17.13
N GLY A 177 22.84 -5.21 -18.44
CA GLY A 177 23.34 -6.11 -19.48
C GLY A 177 22.32 -7.16 -19.93
N ILE A 178 22.36 -7.48 -21.23
CA ILE A 178 21.40 -8.39 -21.90
C ILE A 178 21.41 -9.79 -21.27
N GLY A 179 22.58 -10.27 -20.82
CA GLY A 179 22.71 -11.57 -20.16
C GLY A 179 21.93 -11.63 -18.85
N TYR A 180 22.13 -10.64 -17.97
CA TYR A 180 21.39 -10.51 -16.72
C TYR A 180 19.90 -10.30 -16.97
N PHE A 181 19.55 -9.46 -17.94
CA PHE A 181 18.16 -9.29 -18.32
C PHE A 181 17.52 -10.62 -18.71
N SER A 182 18.18 -11.41 -19.55
CA SER A 182 17.63 -12.66 -20.06
C SER A 182 17.55 -13.75 -18.98
N SER A 183 18.52 -13.81 -18.05
CA SER A 183 18.58 -14.85 -17.01
C SER A 183 17.80 -14.52 -15.74
N GLU A 184 17.78 -13.25 -15.33
CA GLU A 184 17.18 -12.83 -14.05
C GLU A 184 15.87 -12.07 -14.25
N ILE A 185 15.85 -11.06 -15.12
CA ILE A 185 14.67 -10.19 -15.30
C ILE A 185 13.60 -10.91 -16.14
N GLY A 186 13.97 -11.53 -17.26
CA GLY A 186 13.09 -12.22 -18.19
C GLY A 186 12.19 -13.31 -17.56
N PRO A 187 12.71 -14.20 -16.70
CA PRO A 187 11.88 -15.18 -16.00
C PRO A 187 11.14 -14.62 -14.77
N SER A 188 11.52 -13.43 -14.27
CA SER A 188 10.95 -12.86 -13.04
C SER A 188 9.46 -12.54 -13.11
N GLN A 189 8.83 -12.43 -11.94
CA GLN A 189 7.46 -11.92 -11.79
C GLN A 189 7.29 -10.49 -12.34
N LEU A 190 8.32 -9.67 -12.25
CA LEU A 190 8.31 -8.30 -12.76
C LEU A 190 8.06 -8.29 -14.27
N PHE A 191 8.83 -9.08 -15.03
CA PHE A 191 8.66 -9.13 -16.48
C PHE A 191 7.37 -9.87 -16.89
N GLN A 192 6.89 -10.81 -16.08
CA GLN A 192 5.58 -11.43 -16.29
C GLN A 192 4.43 -10.40 -16.13
N ALA A 193 4.50 -9.52 -15.13
CA ALA A 193 3.51 -8.44 -14.95
C ALA A 193 3.53 -7.45 -16.13
N TYR A 194 4.73 -7.04 -16.57
CA TYR A 194 4.90 -6.21 -17.76
C TYR A 194 4.31 -6.86 -19.02
N LYS A 195 4.63 -8.14 -19.28
CA LYS A 195 4.06 -8.88 -20.43
C LYS A 195 2.55 -8.97 -20.37
N LEU A 196 1.96 -9.15 -19.18
CA LEU A 196 0.52 -9.17 -19.01
C LEU A 196 -0.09 -7.84 -19.46
N ILE A 197 0.44 -6.71 -19.00
CA ILE A 197 -0.01 -5.37 -19.41
C ILE A 197 0.03 -5.24 -20.93
N LYS A 198 1.20 -5.46 -21.55
CA LYS A 198 1.36 -5.29 -23.01
C LYS A 198 0.44 -6.20 -23.82
N THR A 199 0.25 -7.45 -23.35
CA THR A 199 -0.62 -8.42 -24.03
C THR A 199 -2.08 -7.98 -23.96
N ARG A 200 -2.53 -7.51 -22.79
CA ARG A 200 -3.93 -7.11 -22.59
C ARG A 200 -4.27 -5.81 -23.31
N GLU A 201 -3.40 -4.81 -23.24
CA GLU A 201 -3.57 -3.56 -23.98
C GLU A 201 -3.62 -3.81 -25.48
N LYS A 202 -2.74 -4.67 -26.01
CA LYS A 202 -2.77 -5.06 -27.44
C LYS A 202 -4.07 -5.76 -27.84
N SER A 203 -4.69 -6.52 -26.93
CA SER A 203 -6.01 -7.15 -27.16
C SER A 203 -7.19 -6.20 -26.98
N GLY A 204 -6.95 -4.91 -26.69
CA GLY A 204 -8.01 -3.91 -26.51
C GLY A 204 -8.78 -4.05 -25.20
N LYS A 205 -8.23 -4.74 -24.20
CA LYS A 205 -8.86 -4.83 -22.87
C LYS A 205 -8.92 -3.46 -22.20
N GLN A 206 -9.99 -3.23 -21.46
CA GLN A 206 -10.12 -2.03 -20.63
C GLN A 206 -9.10 -2.05 -19.50
N ARG A 207 -8.58 -0.87 -19.14
CA ARG A 207 -7.55 -0.71 -18.11
C ARG A 207 -7.97 -1.31 -16.76
N SER A 208 -9.21 -1.07 -16.34
CA SER A 208 -9.77 -1.60 -15.10
C SER A 208 -9.72 -3.13 -15.02
N GLU A 209 -9.97 -3.83 -16.14
CA GLU A 209 -9.84 -5.28 -16.21
C GLU A 209 -8.37 -5.74 -16.08
N ILE A 210 -7.44 -4.96 -16.63
CA ILE A 210 -6.00 -5.24 -16.53
C ILE A 210 -5.53 -5.05 -15.08
N GLU A 211 -5.97 -3.98 -14.42
CA GLU A 211 -5.69 -3.68 -13.02
C GLU A 211 -6.18 -4.82 -12.11
N GLN A 212 -7.41 -5.31 -12.32
CA GLN A 212 -7.92 -6.48 -11.61
C GLN A 212 -7.07 -7.74 -11.84
N GLU A 213 -6.74 -8.07 -13.09
CA GLU A 213 -5.88 -9.22 -13.39
C GLU A 213 -4.47 -9.08 -12.75
N LEU A 214 -3.93 -7.86 -12.69
CA LEU A 214 -2.65 -7.58 -12.04
C LEU A 214 -2.73 -7.80 -10.53
N LEU A 215 -3.80 -7.34 -9.88
CA LEU A 215 -4.02 -7.54 -8.45
C LEU A 215 -4.22 -9.01 -8.10
N GLU A 216 -4.93 -9.76 -8.94
CA GLU A 216 -5.12 -11.20 -8.72
C GLU A 216 -3.82 -11.97 -8.85
N LYS A 217 -3.04 -11.68 -9.90
CA LYS A 217 -1.85 -12.47 -10.25
C LYS A 217 -0.59 -11.99 -9.59
N PHE A 218 -0.46 -10.70 -9.31
CA PHE A 218 0.75 -10.09 -8.77
C PHE A 218 0.48 -9.25 -7.52
N GLY A 219 -0.74 -9.29 -6.97
CA GLY A 219 -1.09 -8.62 -5.73
C GLY A 219 -0.69 -9.39 -4.47
N GLU A 220 -1.19 -8.93 -3.32
CA GLU A 220 -0.81 -9.43 -1.99
C GLU A 220 -1.25 -10.87 -1.71
N LYS A 221 -2.10 -11.46 -2.56
CA LYS A 221 -2.47 -12.88 -2.47
C LYS A 221 -1.44 -13.80 -3.13
N ASN A 222 -0.57 -13.29 -4.01
CA ASN A 222 0.46 -14.09 -4.66
C ASN A 222 1.63 -14.36 -3.68
N PRO A 223 1.98 -15.63 -3.37
CA PRO A 223 3.10 -15.96 -2.48
C PRO A 223 4.46 -15.43 -2.95
N GLU A 224 4.65 -15.23 -4.25
CA GLU A 224 5.86 -14.67 -4.85
C GLU A 224 5.93 -13.14 -4.79
N VAL A 225 4.87 -12.46 -4.32
CA VAL A 225 4.81 -10.99 -4.23
C VAL A 225 4.42 -10.48 -2.83
N LYS A 226 3.71 -11.30 -2.05
CA LYS A 226 3.27 -10.95 -0.69
C LYS A 226 4.47 -10.75 0.23
N VAL A 227 4.32 -9.81 1.16
CA VAL A 227 5.21 -9.69 2.32
C VAL A 227 4.63 -10.60 3.40
N GLN A 228 5.45 -11.51 3.94
CA GLN A 228 5.07 -12.36 5.07
C GLN A 228 5.22 -11.59 6.37
#